data_AF-T0R3S2-F1
#
_entry.id   AF-T0R3S2-F1
#
_cell.length_a   1.000
_cell.length_b   1.000
_cell.length_c   1.000
_cell.angle_alpha   90.00
_cell.angle_beta   90.00
_cell.angle_gamma   90.00
#
_symmetry.space_group_name_H-M   'P 1'
#
loop_
_entity.id
_entity.type
_entity.pdbx_description
1 polymer ?
#
loop_
_entity_poly.entity_id
_entity_poly.type
_entity_poly.pdbx_seq_one_letter_code
_entity_poly.pdbx_strand_id
1 'polypeptide(L)'
;MDDFDDTASVEEVASDLPTEKIEKISASGRIFIITNTNQSFSKGDFISLIKFNKLVTRALVAKDTNGIAGIKILKTYSLDLFKDLRVGDEVKVLRGDDSFFKVKKKEETETSKINEEEDLYNEDLITEDDLDLNENKNRAIKTDNIISASLGFLDTIDKDQNSIRLNQFNASWAYQFDDNIWGEVLYGEGTQKNFPDDGLGTKITNLTVRGKYTFAGPMFTYFQPYAGFQIINADSPGAGQPDAQKTDPVALQKELDLVDSLKEKRVIFGVTVLKRLVPGWFMRGDFGNDMLNVGFSLEF
;
A
#
# COMPACT_ATOMS: atom_id res chain seq x y z
N MET A 1 35.05 30.74 -7.92
CA MET A 1 33.76 31.36 -8.25
C MET A 1 32.86 30.97 -7.10
N ASP A 2 32.40 31.98 -6.37
CA ASP A 2 32.19 31.97 -4.92
C ASP A 2 31.08 31.01 -4.45
N ASP A 3 31.44 30.10 -3.54
CA ASP A 3 30.49 29.47 -2.62
C ASP A 3 30.02 30.55 -1.63
N PHE A 4 28.96 31.27 -1.99
CA PHE A 4 28.23 32.11 -1.05
C PHE A 4 27.57 31.21 -0.01
N ASP A 5 27.98 31.39 1.24
CA ASP A 5 27.46 30.73 2.44
C ASP A 5 26.01 31.18 2.70
N ASP A 6 25.04 30.57 2.01
CA ASP A 6 23.60 30.86 2.12
C ASP A 6 23.09 30.65 3.57
N THR A 7 23.78 29.86 4.40
CA THR A 7 23.42 29.64 5.82
C THR A 7 23.67 30.85 6.71
N ALA A 8 24.73 31.62 6.45
CA ALA A 8 25.00 32.87 7.17
C ALA A 8 23.88 33.90 6.92
N SER A 9 23.30 33.91 5.72
CA SER A 9 22.26 34.86 5.33
C SER A 9 20.93 34.68 6.07
N VAL A 10 20.54 33.43 6.41
CA VAL A 10 19.27 33.14 7.11
C VAL A 10 19.36 33.51 8.60
N GLU A 11 20.49 33.25 9.24
CA GLU A 11 20.75 33.66 10.62
C GLU A 11 20.80 35.18 10.76
N GLU A 12 21.42 35.90 9.82
CA GLU A 12 21.42 37.36 9.80
C GLU A 12 20.01 37.93 9.60
N VAL A 13 19.25 37.44 8.62
CA VAL A 13 17.87 37.93 8.37
C VAL A 13 16.97 37.65 9.56
N ALA A 14 17.06 36.48 10.20
CA ALA A 14 16.25 36.17 11.36
C ALA A 14 16.63 36.98 12.59
N SER A 15 17.90 37.39 12.73
CA SER A 15 18.34 38.21 13.86
C SER A 15 17.65 39.57 13.90
N ASP A 16 17.30 40.13 12.74
CA ASP A 16 16.70 41.46 12.58
C ASP A 16 15.16 41.46 12.52
N LEU A 17 14.52 40.28 12.62
CA LEU A 17 13.06 40.20 12.57
C LEU A 17 12.38 40.69 13.86
N PRO A 18 11.25 41.42 13.73
CA PRO A 18 10.47 41.86 14.87
C PRO A 18 9.94 40.66 15.66
N THR A 19 10.09 40.73 16.98
CA THR A 19 9.61 39.70 17.91
C THR A 19 8.27 40.13 18.48
N GLU A 20 7.28 39.24 18.39
CA GLU A 20 5.93 39.43 18.90
C GLU A 20 5.54 38.25 19.80
N LYS A 21 4.55 38.46 20.66
CA LYS A 21 4.12 37.49 21.66
C LYS A 21 2.77 36.88 21.33
N ILE A 22 2.62 35.58 21.56
CA ILE A 22 1.35 34.89 21.45
C ILE A 22 0.51 35.12 22.71
N GLU A 23 -0.60 35.86 22.59
CA GLU A 23 -1.49 36.19 23.70
C GLU A 23 -2.59 35.15 23.88
N LYS A 24 -3.15 34.62 22.78
CA LYS A 24 -4.17 33.57 22.83
C LYS A 24 -4.09 32.65 21.63
N ILE A 25 -4.46 31.39 21.84
CA ILE A 25 -4.61 30.39 20.79
C ILE A 25 -6.04 29.86 20.86
N SER A 26 -6.73 29.76 19.73
CA SER A 26 -8.08 29.17 19.68
C SER A 26 -8.05 27.68 20.00
N ALA A 27 -9.17 27.13 20.50
CA ALA A 27 -9.27 25.69 20.78
C ALA A 27 -8.96 24.80 19.56
N SER A 28 -9.24 25.29 18.35
CA SER A 28 -8.91 24.60 17.09
C SER A 28 -7.45 24.71 16.65
N GLY A 29 -6.63 25.55 17.30
CA GLY A 29 -5.27 25.88 16.86
C GLY A 29 -5.20 26.60 15.52
N ARG A 30 -6.31 27.10 14.96
CA ARG A 30 -6.34 27.76 13.63
C ARG A 30 -6.29 29.29 13.70
N ILE A 31 -6.57 29.87 14.86
CA ILE A 31 -6.58 31.32 15.06
C ILE A 31 -5.71 31.65 16.26
N PHE A 32 -4.76 32.57 16.03
CA PHE A 32 -3.86 33.05 17.06
C PHE A 32 -4.13 34.55 17.25
N ILE A 33 -4.00 35.00 18.48
CA ILE A 33 -3.95 36.41 18.82
C ILE A 33 -2.51 36.69 19.21
N ILE A 34 -1.83 37.53 18.44
CA ILE A 34 -0.45 37.93 18.67
C ILE A 34 -0.37 39.44 18.89
N THR A 35 0.67 39.88 19.59
CA THR A 35 0.98 41.31 19.65
C THR A 35 1.46 41.81 18.28
N ASN A 36 1.27 43.10 18.04
CA ASN A 36 1.85 43.84 16.92
C ASN A 36 2.45 45.13 17.47
N THR A 37 3.32 44.99 18.48
CA THR A 37 3.89 46.15 19.19
C THR A 37 4.89 46.89 18.32
N ASN A 38 5.59 46.16 17.44
CA ASN A 38 6.54 46.73 16.49
C ASN A 38 5.86 47.26 15.21
N GLN A 39 4.53 47.18 15.09
CA GLN A 39 3.75 47.60 13.91
C GLN A 39 4.31 47.03 12.59
N SER A 40 4.78 45.78 12.64
CA SER A 40 5.53 45.15 11.55
C SER A 40 4.67 44.62 10.41
N PHE A 41 3.36 44.47 10.65
CA PHE A 41 2.37 44.00 9.69
C PHE A 41 1.02 44.69 9.92
N SER A 42 0.08 44.49 9.01
CA SER A 42 -1.24 45.11 8.97
C SER A 42 -2.30 44.15 8.46
N LYS A 43 -3.57 44.52 8.63
CA LYS A 43 -4.69 43.73 8.13
C LYS A 43 -4.54 43.44 6.62
N GLY A 44 -4.68 42.16 6.25
CA GLY A 44 -4.57 41.68 4.87
C GLY A 44 -3.18 41.15 4.51
N ASP A 45 -2.18 41.35 5.36
CA ASP A 45 -0.85 40.82 5.10
C ASP A 45 -0.77 39.31 5.34
N PHE A 46 0.03 38.66 4.51
CA PHE A 46 0.55 37.33 4.81
C PHE A 46 1.78 37.50 5.69
N ILE A 47 1.80 36.77 6.80
CA ILE A 47 2.92 36.74 7.72
C ILE A 47 3.35 35.30 7.96
N SER A 48 4.61 35.13 8.33
CA SER A 48 5.15 33.84 8.76
C SER A 48 5.75 33.96 10.15
N LEU A 49 5.43 32.98 11.00
CA LEU A 49 5.96 32.87 12.35
C LEU A 49 7.21 32.00 12.34
N ILE A 50 8.25 32.49 12.99
CA ILE A 50 9.56 31.84 13.10
C ILE A 50 9.89 31.64 14.58
N LYS A 51 10.32 30.42 14.92
CA LYS A 51 10.77 30.03 16.28
C LYS A 51 12.06 29.24 16.14
N PHE A 52 13.05 29.51 17.00
CA PHE A 52 14.39 28.89 16.92
C PHE A 52 15.02 28.97 15.52
N ASN A 53 14.88 30.13 14.87
CA ASN A 53 15.37 30.36 13.51
C ASN A 53 14.79 29.42 12.43
N LYS A 54 13.65 28.79 12.70
CA LYS A 54 12.95 27.92 11.76
C LYS A 54 11.54 28.42 11.51
N LEU A 55 11.13 28.31 10.24
CA LEU A 55 9.78 28.66 9.80
C LEU A 55 8.77 27.68 10.39
N VAL A 56 7.81 28.19 11.17
CA VAL A 56 6.82 27.35 11.86
C VAL A 56 5.54 27.29 11.05
N THR A 57 4.98 28.45 10.70
CA THR A 57 3.69 28.55 10.03
C THR A 57 3.53 29.85 9.26
N ARG A 58 2.74 29.83 8.19
CA ARG A 58 2.21 31.00 7.48
C ARG A 58 0.77 31.27 7.91
N ALA A 59 0.47 32.54 8.12
CA ALA A 59 -0.83 33.04 8.54
C ALA A 59 -1.25 34.28 7.74
N LEU A 60 -2.55 34.56 7.73
CA LEU A 60 -3.14 35.79 7.22
C LEU A 60 -3.59 36.67 8.39
N VAL A 61 -3.21 37.95 8.36
CA VAL A 61 -3.66 38.94 9.36
C VAL A 61 -5.10 39.32 9.05
N ALA A 62 -6.04 38.77 9.83
CA ALA A 62 -7.47 38.99 9.62
C ALA A 62 -7.94 40.35 10.18
N LYS A 63 -7.37 40.76 11.33
CA LYS A 63 -7.68 42.02 11.99
C LYS A 63 -6.50 42.49 12.81
N ASP A 64 -6.25 43.79 12.82
CA ASP A 64 -5.30 44.46 13.69
C ASP A 64 -6.01 45.64 14.38
N THR A 65 -5.92 45.71 15.70
CA THR A 65 -6.53 46.77 16.49
C THR A 65 -5.75 46.97 17.79
N ASN A 66 -5.32 48.19 18.07
CA ASN A 66 -4.64 48.58 19.32
C ASN A 66 -3.37 47.77 19.62
N GLY A 67 -2.55 47.46 18.61
CA GLY A 67 -1.28 46.74 18.79
C GLY A 67 -1.46 45.24 19.06
N ILE A 68 -2.64 44.69 18.74
CA ILE A 68 -2.94 43.26 18.82
C ILE A 68 -3.55 42.84 17.47
N ALA A 69 -3.06 41.73 16.94
CA ALA A 69 -3.54 41.16 15.70
C ALA A 69 -4.11 39.76 15.87
N GLY A 70 -5.27 39.54 15.24
CA GLY A 70 -5.86 38.24 15.04
C GLY A 70 -5.39 37.66 13.71
N ILE A 71 -4.68 36.54 13.77
CA ILE A 71 -4.10 35.88 12.59
C ILE A 71 -4.75 34.52 12.40
N LYS A 72 -5.01 34.16 11.14
CA LYS A 72 -5.54 32.86 10.75
C LYS A 72 -4.44 32.03 10.13
N ILE A 73 -4.17 30.86 10.68
CA ILE A 73 -3.19 29.92 10.16
C ILE A 73 -3.66 29.41 8.80
N LEU A 74 -2.77 29.47 7.80
CA LEU A 74 -3.01 29.00 6.44
C LEU A 74 -2.24 27.73 6.14
N LYS A 75 -0.98 27.66 6.57
CA LYS A 75 -0.10 26.53 6.32
C LYS A 75 0.86 26.33 7.49
N THR A 76 1.04 25.09 7.92
CA THR A 76 2.06 24.71 8.91
C THR A 76 3.25 24.12 8.16
N TYR A 77 4.45 24.55 8.50
CA TYR A 77 5.70 24.07 7.88
C TYR A 77 6.44 23.08 8.78
N SER A 78 6.41 23.31 10.10
CA SER A 78 7.00 22.39 11.08
C SER A 78 5.94 22.04 12.12
N LEU A 79 5.43 20.80 12.06
CA LEU A 79 4.37 20.33 12.93
C LEU A 79 4.82 20.29 14.41
N ASP A 80 6.07 19.89 14.65
CA ASP A 80 6.63 19.79 16.00
C ASP A 80 6.75 21.17 16.66
N LEU A 81 7.35 22.15 15.96
CA LEU A 81 7.46 23.52 16.47
C LEU A 81 6.09 24.18 16.62
N PHE A 82 5.12 23.83 15.77
CA PHE A 82 3.76 24.35 15.85
C PHE A 82 3.02 23.82 17.09
N LYS A 83 3.16 22.53 17.41
CA LYS A 83 2.62 21.93 18.65
C LYS A 83 3.27 22.52 19.90
N ASP A 84 4.51 22.96 19.79
CA ASP A 84 5.26 23.62 20.85
C ASP A 84 4.90 25.10 21.04
N LEU A 85 4.07 25.71 20.18
CA LEU A 85 3.62 27.09 20.37
C LEU A 85 2.60 27.16 21.51
N ARG A 86 2.94 27.90 22.56
CA ARG A 86 2.08 28.10 23.73
C ARG A 86 1.71 29.57 23.90
N VAL A 87 0.63 29.80 24.64
CA VAL A 87 0.27 31.14 25.09
C VAL A 87 1.42 31.67 25.97
N GLY A 88 1.92 32.85 25.62
CA GLY A 88 3.06 33.49 26.26
C GLY A 88 4.36 33.40 25.47
N ASP A 89 4.44 32.55 24.45
CA ASP A 89 5.67 32.38 23.66
C ASP A 89 6.00 33.62 22.81
N GLU A 90 7.29 33.90 22.69
CA GLU A 90 7.84 34.89 21.77
C GLU A 90 8.15 34.24 20.42
N VAL A 91 7.69 34.85 19.35
CA VAL A 91 7.87 34.41 17.97
C VAL A 91 8.36 35.58 17.12
N LYS A 92 9.26 35.29 16.18
CA LYS A 92 9.68 36.27 15.19
C LYS A 92 8.68 36.29 14.03
N VAL A 93 8.35 37.48 13.55
CA VAL A 93 7.36 37.65 12.49
C VAL A 93 8.03 38.19 11.23
N LEU A 94 7.87 37.44 10.13
CA LEU A 94 8.26 37.86 8.79
C LEU A 94 7.01 38.27 8.02
N ARG A 95 7.01 39.46 7.41
CA ARG A 95 5.93 39.92 6.53
C ARG A 95 6.25 39.55 5.07
N GLY A 96 5.31 38.93 4.38
CA GLY A 96 5.40 38.67 2.94
C GLY A 96 5.98 37.29 2.58
N ASP A 97 6.89 37.28 1.60
CA ASP A 97 7.46 36.05 1.06
C ASP A 97 8.40 35.37 2.07
N ASP A 98 8.12 34.12 2.39
CA ASP A 98 8.89 33.29 3.30
C ASP A 98 9.81 32.30 2.57
N SER A 99 9.93 32.45 1.25
CA SER A 99 10.76 31.59 0.41
C SER A 99 12.25 31.66 0.76
N PHE A 100 12.72 32.76 1.35
CA PHE A 100 14.10 32.88 1.87
C PHE A 100 14.38 31.97 3.08
N PHE A 101 13.35 31.62 3.86
CA PHE A 101 13.47 30.68 5.00
C PHE A 101 13.21 29.23 4.62
N LYS A 102 12.80 28.98 3.37
CA LYS A 102 12.95 27.65 2.81
C LYS A 102 14.45 27.51 2.62
N VAL A 103 15.10 26.80 3.55
CA VAL A 103 16.39 26.18 3.26
C VAL A 103 16.23 25.62 1.86
N LYS A 104 17.02 26.11 0.90
CA LYS A 104 17.15 25.42 -0.38
C LYS A 104 17.49 24.00 0.03
N LYS A 105 16.51 23.08 -0.04
CA LYS A 105 16.83 21.68 -0.29
C LYS A 105 17.83 21.81 -1.41
N LYS A 106 19.07 21.37 -1.19
CA LYS A 106 20.07 21.29 -2.25
C LYS A 106 19.27 20.87 -3.47
N GLU A 107 19.34 21.67 -4.52
CA GLU A 107 18.91 21.24 -5.83
C GLU A 107 19.75 19.99 -6.09
N GLU A 108 19.24 18.84 -5.65
CA GLU A 108 19.41 17.61 -6.38
C GLU A 108 18.93 18.00 -7.76
N THR A 109 19.91 18.30 -8.60
CA THR A 109 19.90 17.98 -10.02
C THR A 109 18.86 16.89 -10.24
N GLU A 110 18.02 17.00 -11.26
CA GLU A 110 17.18 15.90 -11.73
C GLU A 110 18.05 14.71 -12.24
N THR A 111 18.97 14.22 -11.43
CA THR A 111 19.41 12.83 -11.42
C THR A 111 18.19 12.05 -11.01
N SER A 112 17.71 11.21 -11.94
CA SER A 112 16.81 10.08 -11.71
C SER A 112 16.54 9.84 -10.22
N LYS A 113 15.29 10.02 -9.77
CA LYS A 113 14.86 9.73 -8.38
C LYS A 113 15.08 8.27 -7.95
N ILE A 114 15.68 7.45 -8.82
CA ILE A 114 16.09 6.08 -8.59
C ILE A 114 17.55 6.02 -9.03
N ASN A 115 18.47 6.02 -8.08
CA ASN A 115 19.89 5.78 -8.37
C ASN A 115 20.25 4.32 -8.09
N GLU A 116 19.59 3.69 -7.12
CA GLU A 116 19.80 2.29 -6.72
C GLU A 116 18.48 1.51 -6.60
N GLU A 117 18.53 0.17 -6.66
CA GLU A 117 17.33 -0.68 -6.48
C GLU A 117 16.66 -0.44 -5.13
N GLU A 118 17.43 -0.06 -4.11
CA GLU A 118 16.93 0.25 -2.77
C GLU A 118 16.01 1.49 -2.75
N ASP A 119 16.23 2.45 -3.64
CA ASP A 119 15.41 3.67 -3.77
C ASP A 119 14.00 3.36 -4.27
N LEU A 120 13.81 2.26 -5.02
CA LEU A 120 12.48 1.82 -5.43
C LEU A 120 11.61 1.53 -4.21
N TYR A 121 12.18 0.99 -3.13
CA TYR A 121 11.44 0.58 -1.94
C TYR A 121 11.26 1.71 -0.90
N ASN A 122 11.72 2.92 -1.20
CA ASN A 122 11.65 4.05 -0.28
C ASN A 122 10.24 4.67 -0.33
N GLU A 123 9.43 4.42 0.71
CA GLU A 123 8.01 4.75 0.76
C GLU A 123 7.73 6.27 0.74
N ASP A 124 8.70 7.08 1.16
CA ASP A 124 8.64 8.56 1.17
C ASP A 124 8.62 9.17 -0.24
N LEU A 125 8.96 8.39 -1.29
CA LEU A 125 9.09 8.89 -2.66
C LEU A 125 7.79 8.81 -3.48
N ILE A 126 6.82 7.98 -3.05
CA ILE A 126 5.62 7.63 -3.85
C ILE A 126 4.29 8.03 -3.18
N THR A 127 4.30 8.41 -1.90
CA THR A 127 3.08 8.83 -1.18
C THR A 127 2.90 10.35 -1.23
N GLU A 128 2.39 10.88 -2.35
CA GLU A 128 1.92 12.28 -2.42
C GLU A 128 0.43 12.46 -2.02
N ASP A 129 -0.26 11.39 -1.58
CA ASP A 129 -1.61 11.46 -1.02
C ASP A 129 -1.64 10.95 0.44
N ASP A 130 -1.09 11.77 1.34
CA ASP A 130 -1.26 11.68 2.79
C ASP A 130 -2.76 11.82 3.16
N LEU A 131 -3.49 10.70 3.14
CA LEU A 131 -4.66 10.52 3.98
C LEU A 131 -4.18 9.83 5.25
N ASP A 132 -3.96 10.63 6.30
CA ASP A 132 -3.76 10.19 7.69
C ASP A 132 -4.89 9.24 8.14
N LEU A 133 -4.75 7.95 7.83
CA LEU A 133 -5.51 6.86 8.45
C LEU A 133 -4.60 6.26 9.50
N ASN A 134 -4.94 6.48 10.78
CA ASN A 134 -4.30 5.89 11.97
C ASN A 134 -3.49 4.61 11.66
N GLU A 135 -2.21 4.79 11.35
CA GLU A 135 -1.36 3.71 10.89
C GLU A 135 -0.98 2.82 12.07
N ASN A 136 -1.41 1.57 12.04
CA ASN A 136 -1.06 0.61 13.07
C ASN A 136 0.40 0.15 12.86
N LYS A 137 1.32 0.58 13.73
CA LYS A 137 2.78 0.45 13.57
C LYS A 137 3.32 -1.00 13.51
N ASN A 138 2.48 -2.01 13.76
CA ASN A 138 2.92 -3.42 13.85
C ASN A 138 2.65 -4.25 12.57
N ARG A 139 2.17 -3.61 11.49
CA ARG A 139 1.85 -4.29 10.23
C ARG A 139 3.06 -4.40 9.31
N ALA A 140 3.33 -5.59 8.81
CA ALA A 140 4.41 -5.85 7.85
C ALA A 140 4.08 -5.36 6.42
N ILE A 141 2.79 -5.39 6.06
CA ILE A 141 2.23 -4.86 4.83
C ILE A 141 1.16 -3.85 5.26
N LYS A 142 1.23 -2.62 4.75
CA LYS A 142 0.42 -1.50 5.24
C LYS A 142 -1.02 -1.52 4.72
N THR A 143 -1.17 -1.97 3.48
CA THR A 143 -2.43 -2.04 2.73
C THR A 143 -3.33 -3.14 3.28
N ASP A 144 -4.63 -2.90 3.19
CA ASP A 144 -5.62 -3.86 3.67
C ASP A 144 -5.99 -4.89 2.58
N ASN A 145 -5.69 -4.63 1.31
CA ASN A 145 -6.06 -5.50 0.20
C ASN A 145 -4.87 -5.89 -0.67
N ILE A 146 -4.88 -7.16 -1.11
CA ILE A 146 -3.98 -7.66 -2.14
C ILE A 146 -4.81 -8.41 -3.17
N ILE A 147 -4.68 -8.04 -4.44
CA ILE A 147 -5.17 -8.84 -5.57
C ILE A 147 -3.99 -9.54 -6.22
N SER A 148 -4.14 -10.81 -6.58
CA SER A 148 -3.11 -11.55 -7.28
C SER A 148 -3.64 -12.27 -8.52
N ALA A 149 -2.76 -12.38 -9.51
CA ALA A 149 -2.94 -13.21 -10.69
C ALA A 149 -1.74 -14.14 -10.80
N SER A 150 -2.00 -15.45 -10.95
CA SER A 150 -0.95 -16.46 -10.96
C SER A 150 -1.26 -17.59 -11.93
N LEU A 151 -0.20 -18.25 -12.38
CA LEU A 151 -0.28 -19.52 -13.09
C LEU A 151 -0.03 -20.62 -12.07
N GLY A 152 -1.02 -21.51 -11.94
CA GLY A 152 -0.99 -22.64 -11.05
C GLY A 152 -0.75 -23.94 -11.78
N PHE A 153 -0.08 -24.85 -11.07
CA PHE A 153 0.14 -26.22 -11.47
C PHE A 153 -0.63 -27.12 -10.51
N LEU A 154 -1.66 -27.78 -11.02
CA LEU A 154 -2.49 -28.73 -10.29
C LEU A 154 -2.18 -30.15 -10.78
N ASP A 155 -1.86 -31.05 -9.87
CA ASP A 155 -1.71 -32.46 -10.21
C ASP A 155 -3.13 -33.08 -10.35
N THR A 156 -3.41 -33.66 -11.51
CA THR A 156 -4.68 -34.32 -11.89
C THR A 156 -4.38 -35.72 -12.42
N ILE A 157 -5.41 -36.48 -12.76
CA ILE A 157 -5.30 -37.82 -13.37
C ILE A 157 -5.66 -37.79 -14.85
N ASP A 158 -4.99 -38.61 -15.64
CA ASP A 158 -5.29 -38.87 -17.05
C ASP A 158 -6.28 -40.04 -17.20
N LYS A 159 -6.75 -40.30 -18.43
CA LYS A 159 -7.65 -41.42 -18.78
C LYS A 159 -7.12 -42.79 -18.34
N ASP A 160 -5.80 -42.95 -18.30
CA ASP A 160 -5.10 -44.16 -17.85
C ASP A 160 -4.79 -44.17 -16.35
N GLN A 161 -5.36 -43.22 -15.57
CA GLN A 161 -5.08 -42.99 -14.15
C GLN A 161 -3.64 -42.58 -13.82
N ASN A 162 -2.87 -42.17 -14.83
CA ASN A 162 -1.55 -41.60 -14.62
C ASN A 162 -1.67 -40.17 -14.09
N SER A 163 -0.80 -39.78 -13.16
CA SER A 163 -0.76 -38.40 -12.67
C SER A 163 -0.18 -37.48 -13.75
N ILE A 164 -0.93 -36.47 -14.15
CA ILE A 164 -0.51 -35.42 -15.08
C ILE A 164 -0.67 -34.06 -14.41
N ARG A 165 0.09 -33.07 -14.88
CA ARG A 165 0.03 -31.71 -14.33
C ARG A 165 -0.75 -30.80 -15.26
N LEU A 166 -1.81 -30.21 -14.74
CA LEU A 166 -2.65 -29.25 -15.45
C LEU A 166 -2.23 -27.82 -15.07
N ASN A 167 -2.07 -26.99 -16.10
CA ASN A 167 -1.86 -25.56 -15.90
C ASN A 167 -3.22 -24.88 -15.74
N GLN A 168 -3.37 -24.04 -14.71
CA GLN A 168 -4.57 -23.27 -14.42
C GLN A 168 -4.23 -21.80 -14.25
N PHE A 169 -5.13 -20.93 -14.67
CA PHE A 169 -5.03 -19.52 -14.33
C PHE A 169 -5.79 -19.29 -13.03
N ASN A 170 -5.14 -18.62 -12.08
CA ASN A 170 -5.64 -18.38 -10.74
C ASN A 170 -5.68 -16.88 -10.47
N ALA A 171 -6.83 -16.41 -10.01
CA ALA A 171 -6.99 -15.08 -9.43
C ALA A 171 -7.24 -15.23 -7.94
N SER A 172 -6.66 -14.36 -7.12
CA SER A 172 -6.98 -14.33 -5.70
C SER A 172 -7.13 -12.92 -5.17
N TRP A 173 -7.91 -12.82 -4.12
CA TRP A 173 -8.12 -11.59 -3.37
C TRP A 173 -7.91 -11.90 -1.90
N ALA A 174 -6.99 -11.18 -1.28
CA ALA A 174 -6.67 -11.27 0.13
C ALA A 174 -7.02 -9.95 0.82
N TYR A 175 -7.59 -10.08 2.01
CA TYR A 175 -7.91 -8.96 2.89
C TYR A 175 -7.25 -9.16 4.25
N GLN A 176 -6.68 -8.09 4.79
CA GLN A 176 -6.05 -8.08 6.10
C GLN A 176 -7.09 -7.68 7.17
N PHE A 177 -7.39 -8.60 8.09
CA PHE A 177 -8.40 -8.38 9.14
C PHE A 177 -7.78 -7.86 10.45
N ASP A 178 -6.52 -8.19 10.70
CA ASP A 178 -5.78 -7.79 11.89
C ASP A 178 -4.28 -7.68 11.53
N ASP A 179 -3.45 -7.24 12.47
CA ASP A 179 -2.02 -7.08 12.27
C ASP A 179 -1.38 -8.40 11.83
N ASN A 180 -0.93 -8.43 10.57
CA ASN A 180 -0.34 -9.58 9.88
C ASN A 180 -1.29 -10.78 9.68
N ILE A 181 -2.59 -10.67 9.96
CA ILE A 181 -3.57 -11.75 9.74
C ILE A 181 -4.40 -11.47 8.48
N TRP A 182 -4.37 -12.43 7.56
CA TRP A 182 -5.00 -12.32 6.25
C TRP A 182 -6.02 -13.43 6.05
N GLY A 183 -7.10 -13.13 5.37
CA GLY A 183 -7.93 -14.14 4.71
C GLY A 183 -7.90 -13.92 3.22
N GLU A 184 -7.82 -15.01 2.47
CA GLU A 184 -7.72 -14.99 1.02
C GLU A 184 -8.71 -15.97 0.40
N VAL A 185 -9.36 -15.51 -0.67
CA VAL A 185 -10.15 -16.32 -1.58
C VAL A 185 -9.41 -16.40 -2.90
N LEU A 186 -9.20 -17.62 -3.39
CA LEU A 186 -8.57 -17.92 -4.67
C LEU A 186 -9.56 -18.67 -5.55
N TYR A 187 -9.70 -18.21 -6.79
CA TYR A 187 -10.47 -18.86 -7.84
C TYR A 187 -9.54 -19.22 -9.00
N GLY A 188 -9.57 -20.47 -9.39
CA GLY A 188 -8.77 -21.04 -10.47
C GLY A 188 -9.64 -21.73 -11.51
N GLU A 189 -9.23 -21.63 -12.77
CA GLU A 189 -9.87 -22.35 -13.87
C GLU A 189 -8.82 -22.91 -14.84
N GLY A 190 -9.03 -24.15 -15.28
CA GLY A 190 -8.30 -24.73 -16.39
C GLY A 190 -9.09 -25.84 -17.07
N THR A 191 -8.72 -26.14 -18.31
CA THR A 191 -9.39 -27.16 -19.13
C THR A 191 -8.43 -28.29 -19.45
N GLN A 192 -8.78 -29.50 -19.03
CA GLN A 192 -8.08 -30.72 -19.41
C GLN A 192 -8.68 -31.22 -20.74
N LYS A 193 -7.85 -31.30 -21.77
CA LYS A 193 -8.24 -31.85 -23.08
C LYS A 193 -8.10 -33.37 -23.09
N ASN A 194 -8.95 -34.04 -23.84
CA ASN A 194 -9.00 -35.50 -23.99
C ASN A 194 -9.26 -36.24 -22.66
N PHE A 195 -10.16 -35.68 -21.84
CA PHE A 195 -10.60 -36.30 -20.59
C PHE A 195 -12.10 -36.09 -20.42
N PRO A 196 -12.87 -37.10 -19.96
CA PRO A 196 -12.44 -38.46 -19.61
C PRO A 196 -12.16 -39.38 -20.82
N ASP A 197 -12.47 -38.91 -22.03
CA ASP A 197 -12.28 -39.66 -23.28
C ASP A 197 -11.68 -38.77 -24.39
N ASP A 198 -11.16 -39.40 -25.45
CA ASP A 198 -10.54 -38.70 -26.58
C ASP A 198 -11.56 -37.77 -27.28
N GLY A 199 -11.20 -36.50 -27.44
CA GLY A 199 -12.08 -35.48 -28.03
C GLY A 199 -13.00 -34.76 -27.03
N LEU A 200 -13.07 -35.19 -25.78
CA LEU A 200 -13.79 -34.48 -24.71
C LEU A 200 -12.88 -33.50 -23.96
N GLY A 201 -13.47 -32.40 -23.50
CA GLY A 201 -12.80 -31.41 -22.66
C GLY A 201 -13.47 -31.32 -21.30
N THR A 202 -12.71 -31.55 -20.24
CA THR A 202 -13.19 -31.38 -18.86
C THR A 202 -12.70 -30.06 -18.30
N LYS A 203 -13.64 -29.21 -17.90
CA LYS A 203 -13.37 -27.95 -17.21
C LYS A 203 -13.17 -28.23 -15.72
N ILE A 204 -12.03 -27.84 -15.19
CA ILE A 204 -11.70 -27.94 -13.77
C ILE A 204 -11.71 -26.53 -13.19
N THR A 205 -12.53 -26.35 -12.16
CA THR A 205 -12.63 -25.11 -11.39
C THR A 205 -12.17 -25.37 -9.97
N ASN A 206 -11.47 -24.39 -9.41
CA ASN A 206 -10.80 -24.51 -8.14
C ASN A 206 -11.17 -23.31 -7.26
N LEU A 207 -11.81 -23.56 -6.13
CA LEU A 207 -12.12 -22.52 -5.16
C LEU A 207 -11.39 -22.84 -3.86
N THR A 208 -10.54 -21.92 -3.44
CA THR A 208 -9.73 -22.07 -2.24
C THR A 208 -9.99 -20.90 -1.30
N VAL A 209 -10.24 -21.20 -0.03
CA VAL A 209 -10.32 -20.20 1.04
C VAL A 209 -9.23 -20.51 2.06
N ARG A 210 -8.41 -19.52 2.40
CA ARG A 210 -7.29 -19.69 3.32
C ARG A 210 -7.14 -18.54 4.30
N GLY A 211 -6.72 -18.87 5.52
CA GLY A 211 -6.20 -17.92 6.49
C GLY A 211 -4.68 -17.93 6.46
N LYS A 212 -4.05 -16.76 6.52
CA LYS A 212 -2.59 -16.61 6.48
C LYS A 212 -2.09 -15.70 7.60
N TYR A 213 -0.82 -15.88 7.95
CA TYR A 213 -0.12 -14.97 8.84
C TYR A 213 1.17 -14.47 8.19
N THR A 214 1.44 -13.17 8.20
CA THR A 214 2.61 -12.57 7.54
C THR A 214 3.82 -12.45 8.47
N PHE A 215 4.96 -12.96 8.02
CA PHE A 215 6.28 -12.75 8.60
C PHE A 215 7.13 -11.92 7.65
N ALA A 216 7.70 -10.81 8.15
CA ALA A 216 8.70 -10.05 7.39
C ALA A 216 10.05 -10.80 7.45
N GLY A 217 10.62 -11.05 6.27
CA GLY A 217 11.93 -11.65 6.07
C GLY A 217 12.94 -10.64 5.50
N PRO A 218 14.18 -11.09 5.26
CA PRO A 218 15.23 -10.24 4.68
C PRO A 218 14.92 -9.88 3.22
N MET A 219 15.55 -8.80 2.74
CA MET A 219 15.46 -8.35 1.35
C MET A 219 14.00 -8.17 0.87
N PHE A 220 13.15 -7.48 1.63
CA PHE A 220 11.75 -7.19 1.26
C PHE A 220 10.93 -8.44 0.86
N THR A 221 11.22 -9.56 1.52
CA THR A 221 10.51 -10.82 1.33
C THR A 221 9.56 -11.05 2.49
N TYR A 222 8.35 -11.51 2.20
CA TYR A 222 7.34 -11.84 3.20
C TYR A 222 6.97 -13.30 3.07
N PHE A 223 6.92 -13.99 4.22
CA PHE A 223 6.49 -15.37 4.30
C PHE A 223 5.10 -15.43 4.93
N GLN A 224 4.20 -16.13 4.27
CA GLN A 224 2.81 -16.24 4.66
C GLN A 224 2.40 -17.71 4.76
N PRO A 225 2.73 -18.41 5.86
CA PRO A 225 2.12 -19.71 6.13
C PRO A 225 0.60 -19.58 6.14
N TYR A 226 -0.05 -20.56 5.53
CA TYR A 226 -1.49 -20.59 5.39
C TYR A 226 -2.08 -21.96 5.70
N ALA A 227 -3.32 -21.94 6.17
CA ALA A 227 -4.17 -23.10 6.32
C ALA A 227 -5.55 -22.77 5.73
N GLY A 228 -6.18 -23.75 5.09
CA GLY A 228 -7.45 -23.48 4.41
C GLY A 228 -8.17 -24.71 3.92
N PHE A 229 -9.19 -24.46 3.13
CA PHE A 229 -10.00 -25.48 2.47
C PHE A 229 -10.01 -25.22 0.97
N GLN A 230 -9.87 -26.30 0.21
CA GLN A 230 -9.92 -26.30 -1.23
C GLN A 230 -11.08 -27.17 -1.71
N ILE A 231 -11.82 -26.65 -2.68
CA ILE A 231 -12.93 -27.31 -3.34
C ILE A 231 -12.62 -27.31 -4.85
N ILE A 232 -12.37 -28.50 -5.38
CA ILE A 232 -12.16 -28.72 -6.81
C ILE A 232 -13.46 -29.27 -7.38
N ASN A 233 -13.98 -28.62 -8.42
CA ASN A 233 -15.11 -29.12 -9.19
C ASN A 233 -14.65 -29.39 -10.62
N ALA A 234 -15.03 -30.55 -11.14
CA ALA A 234 -14.85 -30.91 -12.54
C ALA A 234 -16.20 -31.02 -13.23
N ASP A 235 -16.28 -30.47 -14.44
CA ASP A 235 -17.46 -30.54 -15.32
C ASP A 235 -17.04 -30.93 -16.74
N SER A 236 -17.70 -31.95 -17.29
CA SER A 236 -17.43 -32.48 -18.61
C SER A 236 -18.75 -32.70 -19.34
N PRO A 237 -19.18 -31.75 -20.21
CA PRO A 237 -20.50 -31.78 -20.82
C PRO A 237 -20.80 -33.03 -21.66
N GLY A 238 -19.77 -33.73 -22.16
CA GLY A 238 -19.90 -34.93 -22.97
C GLY A 238 -19.74 -36.24 -22.20
N ALA A 239 -19.37 -36.22 -20.91
CA ALA A 239 -19.20 -37.43 -20.13
C ALA A 239 -20.56 -38.09 -19.84
N GLY A 240 -20.66 -39.40 -20.08
CA GLY A 240 -21.89 -40.16 -19.82
C GLY A 240 -23.00 -39.98 -20.86
N GLN A 241 -22.73 -39.31 -21.99
CA GLN A 241 -23.66 -39.24 -23.13
C GLN A 241 -23.35 -40.32 -24.17
N PRO A 242 -24.36 -41.07 -24.66
CA PRO A 242 -24.14 -42.05 -25.71
C PRO A 242 -23.78 -41.37 -27.04
N ASP A 243 -22.67 -41.80 -27.65
CA ASP A 243 -22.21 -41.34 -28.98
C ASP A 243 -22.14 -42.54 -29.95
N ALA A 244 -21.95 -42.27 -31.24
CA ALA A 244 -21.91 -43.25 -32.34
C ALA A 244 -20.92 -44.41 -32.12
N GLN A 245 -19.93 -44.23 -31.22
CA GLN A 245 -18.92 -45.24 -30.89
C GLN A 245 -19.09 -45.85 -29.48
N LYS A 246 -19.94 -45.28 -28.61
CA LYS A 246 -20.11 -45.73 -27.22
C LYS A 246 -21.58 -45.64 -26.79
N THR A 247 -22.22 -46.81 -26.73
CA THR A 247 -23.60 -47.00 -26.25
C THR A 247 -23.69 -47.94 -25.04
N ASP A 248 -22.55 -48.50 -24.59
CA ASP A 248 -22.50 -49.41 -23.46
C ASP A 248 -22.68 -48.63 -22.13
N PRO A 249 -23.73 -48.93 -21.35
CA PRO A 249 -24.00 -48.28 -20.07
C PRO A 249 -22.83 -48.35 -19.09
N VAL A 250 -21.99 -49.39 -19.15
CA VAL A 250 -20.84 -49.56 -18.25
C VAL A 250 -19.72 -48.57 -18.57
N ALA A 251 -19.51 -48.27 -19.85
CA ALA A 251 -18.49 -47.31 -20.28
C ALA A 251 -18.90 -45.87 -19.92
N LEU A 252 -20.19 -45.54 -20.11
CA LEU A 252 -20.74 -44.23 -19.76
C LEU A 252 -20.69 -43.96 -18.26
N GLN A 253 -20.95 -44.97 -17.43
CA GLN A 253 -20.84 -44.83 -15.97
C GLN A 253 -19.38 -44.65 -15.53
N LYS A 254 -18.43 -45.35 -16.16
CA LYS A 254 -16.99 -45.16 -15.88
C LYS A 254 -16.51 -43.73 -16.16
N GLU A 255 -17.02 -43.11 -17.23
CA GLU A 255 -16.68 -41.71 -17.56
C GLU A 255 -17.19 -40.75 -16.49
N LEU A 256 -18.41 -40.97 -15.99
CA LEU A 256 -18.97 -40.18 -14.88
C LEU A 256 -18.19 -40.39 -13.58
N ASP A 257 -17.85 -41.64 -13.25
CA ASP A 257 -17.07 -41.97 -12.06
C ASP A 257 -15.66 -41.33 -12.11
N LEU A 258 -15.05 -41.25 -13.30
CA LEU A 258 -13.77 -40.57 -13.52
C LEU A 258 -13.89 -39.06 -13.32
N VAL A 259 -14.93 -38.42 -13.86
CA VAL A 259 -15.16 -36.98 -13.64
C VAL A 259 -15.48 -36.68 -12.17
N ASP A 260 -16.22 -37.54 -11.49
CA ASP A 260 -16.51 -37.40 -10.07
C ASP A 260 -15.27 -37.62 -9.20
N SER A 261 -14.35 -38.49 -9.61
CA SER A 261 -13.07 -38.68 -8.91
C SER A 261 -12.17 -37.43 -8.94
N LEU A 262 -12.35 -36.52 -9.90
CA LEU A 262 -11.67 -35.23 -9.94
C LEU A 262 -12.25 -34.20 -8.95
N LYS A 263 -13.47 -34.43 -8.45
CA LYS A 263 -14.10 -33.53 -7.48
C LYS A 263 -13.52 -33.82 -6.10
N GLU A 264 -12.65 -32.95 -5.61
CA GLU A 264 -11.98 -33.13 -4.33
C GLU A 264 -12.32 -32.00 -3.36
N LYS A 265 -12.51 -32.35 -2.08
CA LYS A 265 -12.57 -31.41 -0.97
C LYS A 265 -11.50 -31.79 0.03
N ARG A 266 -10.54 -30.89 0.27
CA ARG A 266 -9.41 -31.17 1.16
C ARG A 266 -9.01 -29.97 1.99
N VAL A 267 -8.40 -30.27 3.13
CA VAL A 267 -7.71 -29.27 3.95
C VAL A 267 -6.33 -29.05 3.35
N ILE A 268 -5.95 -27.79 3.23
CA ILE A 268 -4.70 -27.39 2.59
C ILE A 268 -3.82 -26.62 3.56
N PHE A 269 -2.52 -26.80 3.39
CA PHE A 269 -1.49 -26.10 4.15
C PHE A 269 -0.34 -25.79 3.21
N GLY A 270 0.30 -24.66 3.43
CA GLY A 270 1.44 -24.23 2.63
C GLY A 270 2.01 -22.91 3.11
N VAL A 271 2.90 -22.35 2.30
CA VAL A 271 3.52 -21.06 2.50
C VAL A 271 3.43 -20.28 1.20
N THR A 272 2.87 -19.08 1.28
CA THR A 272 3.01 -18.07 0.23
C THR A 272 4.27 -17.25 0.50
N VAL A 273 5.11 -17.08 -0.52
CA VAL A 273 6.27 -16.18 -0.49
C VAL A 273 5.95 -14.99 -1.37
N LEU A 274 6.04 -13.78 -0.80
CA LEU A 274 5.90 -12.53 -1.53
C LEU A 274 7.25 -11.82 -1.54
N LYS A 275 7.79 -11.56 -2.72
CA LYS A 275 8.97 -10.72 -2.90
C LYS A 275 8.50 -9.39 -3.44
N ARG A 276 8.66 -8.31 -2.67
CA ARG A 276 8.37 -6.95 -3.15
C ARG A 276 9.34 -6.63 -4.29
N LEU A 277 8.81 -6.13 -5.41
CA LEU A 277 9.59 -5.69 -6.57
C LEU A 277 9.70 -4.17 -6.61
N VAL A 278 8.56 -3.52 -6.44
CA VAL A 278 8.40 -2.07 -6.24
C VAL A 278 7.27 -1.85 -5.25
N PRO A 279 7.11 -0.67 -4.64
CA PRO A 279 5.96 -0.34 -3.80
C PRO A 279 4.68 -0.59 -4.60
N GLY A 280 3.69 -1.26 -4.00
CA GLY A 280 2.50 -1.66 -4.75
C GLY A 280 2.57 -3.06 -5.37
N TRP A 281 3.76 -3.60 -5.67
CA TRP A 281 3.91 -4.81 -6.51
C TRP A 281 4.76 -5.90 -5.86
N PHE A 282 4.22 -7.12 -5.89
CA PHE A 282 4.91 -8.32 -5.39
C PHE A 282 4.98 -9.40 -6.47
N MET A 283 6.14 -10.04 -6.57
CA MET A 283 6.23 -11.38 -7.12
C MET A 283 5.74 -12.37 -6.06
N ARG A 284 4.91 -13.32 -6.47
CA ARG A 284 4.26 -14.26 -5.56
C ARG A 284 4.55 -15.71 -5.98
N GLY A 285 4.97 -16.51 -5.01
CA GLY A 285 5.04 -17.97 -5.13
C GLY A 285 4.21 -18.63 -4.04
N ASP A 286 3.26 -19.50 -4.41
CA ASP A 286 2.56 -20.35 -3.44
C ASP A 286 3.14 -21.76 -3.50
N PHE A 287 3.54 -22.27 -2.34
CA PHE A 287 4.05 -23.63 -2.17
C PHE A 287 3.23 -24.34 -1.10
N GLY A 288 2.38 -25.28 -1.51
CA GLY A 288 1.58 -26.07 -0.58
C GLY A 288 1.30 -27.47 -1.11
N ASN A 289 0.59 -28.24 -0.29
CA ASN A 289 0.06 -29.54 -0.70
C ASN A 289 -1.12 -29.42 -1.69
N ASP A 290 -1.57 -28.19 -1.97
CA ASP A 290 -2.70 -27.91 -2.84
C ASP A 290 -2.30 -27.69 -4.29
N MET A 291 -1.43 -26.72 -4.53
CA MET A 291 -0.97 -26.35 -5.85
C MET A 291 0.35 -25.58 -5.74
N LEU A 292 1.13 -25.60 -6.82
CA LEU A 292 2.27 -24.70 -6.96
C LEU A 292 1.83 -23.53 -7.84
N ASN A 293 1.87 -22.31 -7.31
CA ASN A 293 1.53 -21.11 -8.08
C ASN A 293 2.71 -20.17 -8.19
N VAL A 294 2.85 -19.53 -9.35
CA VAL A 294 3.77 -18.40 -9.54
C VAL A 294 3.03 -17.28 -10.25
N GLY A 295 3.16 -16.05 -9.73
CA GLY A 295 2.42 -14.92 -10.26
C GLY A 295 2.84 -13.57 -9.71
N PHE A 296 1.97 -12.59 -9.90
CA PHE A 296 2.14 -11.22 -9.43
C PHE A 296 0.97 -10.82 -8.55
N SER A 297 1.25 -9.99 -7.56
CA SER A 297 0.24 -9.42 -6.67
C SER A 297 0.40 -7.91 -6.60
N LEU A 298 -0.73 -7.24 -6.48
CA LEU A 298 -0.85 -5.79 -6.34
C LEU A 298 -1.51 -5.48 -5.00
N GLU A 299 -0.91 -4.57 -4.24
CA GLU A 299 -1.49 -4.02 -3.01
C GLU A 299 -2.21 -2.70 -3.27
N PHE A 300 -3.33 -2.46 -2.56
CA PHE A 300 -4.11 -1.22 -2.61
C PHE A 300 -4.99 -1.02 -1.37
#